data_AF-A0A1E1WDH0-F1
#
_entry.id   AF-A0A1E1WDH0-F1
#
_cell.length_a   1.000
_cell.length_b   1.000
_cell.length_c   1.000
_cell.angle_alpha   90.00
_cell.angle_beta   90.00
_cell.angle_gamma   90.00
#
_symmetry.space_group_name_H-M   'P 1'
#
loop_
_entity.id
_entity.type
_entity.pdbx_description
1 polymer ?
#
loop_
_entity_poly.entity_id
_entity_poly.type
_entity_poly.pdbx_seq_one_letter_code
_entity_poly.pdbx_strand_id
1 'polypeptide(L)'
;MQLNLPRPRSLAWAILLQVIPPPSDDIIKCLKTHRNFYNDLKSKLSMDPRAVVGDDPLSQNDESAWKQHFCDNELQALILQDVVRTFPDEPYFRDSKVQNLMVSVLFFWARSHTVGYRQGMHEVLAPLLLELYIDRKHAPTALCNTLKCFLDEAYLEHDS
;
A
#
# COMPACT_ATOMS: atom_id res chain seq x y z
N MET A 1 29.33 1.67 20.26
CA MET A 1 28.86 1.48 18.87
C MET A 1 27.51 2.16 18.77
N GLN A 2 27.44 3.31 18.09
CA GLN A 2 26.23 4.17 18.08
C GLN A 2 25.10 3.48 17.31
N LEU A 3 24.02 3.16 18.03
CA LEU A 3 22.73 2.70 17.51
C LEU A 3 21.92 3.92 17.04
N ASN A 4 22.27 4.50 15.91
CA ASN A 4 21.49 5.60 15.34
C ASN A 4 20.75 5.10 14.10
N LEU A 5 19.41 5.06 14.16
CA LEU A 5 18.61 5.35 12.97
C LEU A 5 18.98 6.78 12.57
N PRO A 6 19.68 7.02 11.45
CA PRO A 6 20.32 8.31 11.21
C PRO A 6 19.32 9.47 11.12
N ARG A 7 18.05 9.17 10.75
CA ARG A 7 16.82 9.96 10.91
C ARG A 7 15.64 9.08 10.45
N PRO A 8 14.72 8.62 11.31
CA PRO A 8 13.58 7.82 10.88
C PRO A 8 12.52 8.72 10.23
N ARG A 9 12.75 9.12 8.97
CA ARG A 9 11.87 10.05 8.24
C ARG A 9 10.47 9.49 8.09
N SER A 10 10.34 8.18 7.88
CA SER A 10 9.04 7.51 7.78
C SER A 10 8.23 7.68 9.07
N LEU A 11 8.86 7.61 10.23
CA LEU A 11 8.19 7.84 11.53
C LEU A 11 7.76 9.31 11.67
N ALA A 12 8.65 10.25 11.32
CA ALA A 12 8.33 11.67 11.38
C ALA A 12 7.16 12.02 10.44
N TRP A 13 7.15 11.46 9.23
CA TRP A 13 6.08 11.63 8.26
C TRP A 13 4.78 10.96 8.71
N ALA A 14 4.84 9.76 9.30
CA ALA A 14 3.65 9.09 9.83
C ALA A 14 2.96 9.93 10.91
N ILE A 15 3.72 10.62 11.77
CA ILE A 15 3.16 11.56 12.76
C ILE A 15 2.59 12.81 12.06
N LEU A 16 3.34 13.41 11.14
CA LEU A 16 2.95 14.65 10.45
C LEU A 16 1.68 14.47 9.60
N LEU A 17 1.57 13.33 8.93
CA LEU A 17 0.43 12.93 8.10
C LEU A 17 -0.71 12.33 8.93
N GLN A 18 -0.56 12.27 10.26
CA GLN A 18 -1.57 11.76 11.21
C GLN A 18 -1.95 10.28 10.96
N VAL A 19 -1.02 9.50 10.41
CA VAL A 19 -1.17 8.05 10.22
C VAL A 19 -1.06 7.32 11.56
N ILE A 20 -0.15 7.78 12.42
CA ILE A 20 -0.02 7.30 13.80
C ILE A 20 -0.35 8.43 14.77
N PRO A 21 -1.00 8.12 15.91
CA PRO A 21 -1.32 9.10 16.92
C PRO A 21 -0.03 9.60 17.62
N PRO A 22 -0.12 10.70 18.38
CA PRO A 22 0.99 11.17 19.20
C PRO A 22 1.55 10.08 20.13
N PRO A 23 2.82 10.18 20.57
CA PRO A 23 3.49 9.14 21.39
C PRO A 23 2.83 8.78 22.72
N SER A 24 1.80 9.52 23.14
CA SER A 24 1.00 9.27 24.34
C SER A 24 -0.07 8.20 24.17
N ASP A 25 -0.43 7.86 22.93
CA ASP A 25 -1.50 6.92 22.60
C ASP A 25 -0.94 5.53 22.23
N ASP A 26 -1.80 4.50 22.26
CA ASP A 26 -1.40 3.13 21.92
C ASP A 26 -1.16 2.97 20.41
N ILE A 27 0.06 3.30 19.98
CA ILE A 27 0.54 3.20 18.60
C ILE A 27 0.43 1.76 18.08
N ILE A 28 0.72 0.75 18.90
CA ILE A 28 0.70 -0.66 18.46
C ILE A 28 -0.73 -1.06 18.09
N LYS A 29 -1.72 -0.68 18.90
CA LYS A 29 -3.12 -0.92 18.60
C LYS A 29 -3.54 -0.21 17.32
N CYS A 30 -3.17 1.07 17.16
CA CYS A 30 -3.46 1.85 15.96
C CYS A 30 -2.90 1.19 14.69
N LEU A 31 -1.62 0.81 14.68
CA LEU A 31 -0.98 0.12 13.55
C LEU A 31 -1.70 -1.18 13.21
N LYS A 32 -2.02 -2.01 14.20
CA LYS A 32 -2.74 -3.26 13.98
C LYS A 32 -4.13 -3.02 13.39
N THR A 33 -4.85 -2.02 13.86
CA THR A 33 -6.15 -1.65 13.31
C THR A 33 -6.05 -1.22 11.85
N HIS A 34 -5.10 -0.36 11.49
CA HIS A 34 -4.87 0.04 10.08
C HIS A 34 -4.47 -1.16 9.20
N ARG A 35 -3.54 -1.99 9.66
CA ARG A 35 -3.10 -3.19 8.92
C ARG A 35 -4.25 -4.18 8.69
N ASN A 36 -5.11 -4.38 9.70
CA ASN A 36 -6.29 -5.23 9.56
C ASN A 36 -7.29 -4.63 8.58
N PHE A 37 -7.54 -3.31 8.65
CA PHE A 37 -8.40 -2.62 7.69
C PHE A 37 -7.92 -2.81 6.25
N TYR A 38 -6.60 -2.68 6.01
CA TYR A 38 -6.03 -2.93 4.69
C TYR A 38 -6.21 -4.39 4.24
N ASN A 39 -6.03 -5.36 5.13
CA ASN A 39 -6.28 -6.78 4.82
C ASN A 39 -7.74 -7.04 4.46
N ASP A 40 -8.68 -6.45 5.20
CA ASP A 40 -10.12 -6.57 4.92
C ASP A 40 -10.47 -5.95 3.57
N LEU A 41 -9.89 -4.78 3.26
CA LEU A 41 -10.05 -4.10 1.98
C LEU A 41 -9.51 -4.95 0.82
N LYS A 42 -8.30 -5.48 0.96
CA LYS A 42 -7.66 -6.38 -0.01
C LYS A 42 -8.51 -7.62 -0.25
N SER A 43 -8.96 -8.28 0.81
CA SER A 43 -9.86 -9.44 0.73
C SER A 43 -11.16 -9.12 -0.02
N LYS A 44 -11.83 -8.03 0.36
CA LYS A 44 -13.10 -7.60 -0.24
C LYS A 44 -12.97 -7.26 -1.74
N LEU A 45 -11.87 -6.64 -2.14
CA LEU A 45 -11.65 -6.17 -3.51
C LEU A 45 -10.98 -7.20 -4.42
N SER A 46 -10.46 -8.31 -3.89
CA SER A 46 -9.82 -9.37 -4.68
C SER A 46 -10.79 -10.51 -5.03
N MET A 47 -12.07 -10.19 -5.24
CA MET A 47 -13.11 -11.19 -5.51
C MET A 47 -12.88 -11.87 -6.87
N ASP A 48 -12.81 -13.20 -6.86
CA ASP A 48 -12.78 -13.98 -8.10
C ASP A 48 -14.19 -14.03 -8.71
N PRO A 49 -14.41 -13.47 -9.91
CA PRO A 49 -15.73 -13.51 -10.55
C PRO A 49 -16.22 -14.94 -10.82
N ARG A 50 -15.31 -15.94 -10.89
CA ARG A 50 -15.66 -17.36 -11.07
C ARG A 50 -16.32 -17.98 -9.85
N ALA A 51 -16.13 -17.38 -8.67
CA ALA A 51 -16.75 -17.84 -7.44
C ALA A 51 -18.24 -17.45 -7.35
N VAL A 52 -18.72 -16.54 -8.20
CA VAL A 52 -20.11 -16.07 -8.22
C VAL A 52 -20.96 -17.01 -9.07
N VAL A 53 -21.81 -17.80 -8.40
CA VAL A 53 -22.68 -18.79 -9.07
C VAL A 53 -23.77 -18.09 -9.87
N GLY A 54 -23.88 -18.44 -11.15
CA GLY A 54 -24.93 -17.92 -12.03
C GLY A 54 -24.61 -16.58 -12.70
N ASP A 55 -23.40 -16.06 -12.52
CA ASP A 55 -22.88 -14.92 -13.27
C ASP A 55 -21.91 -15.39 -14.37
N ASP A 56 -21.82 -14.66 -15.47
CA ASP A 56 -21.07 -15.09 -16.66
C ASP A 56 -20.23 -13.95 -17.28
N PRO A 57 -19.10 -14.28 -17.94
CA PRO A 57 -18.20 -13.27 -18.52
C PRO A 57 -18.80 -12.37 -19.59
N LEU A 58 -19.91 -12.77 -20.21
CA LEU A 58 -20.60 -12.03 -21.28
C LEU A 58 -21.88 -11.35 -20.78
N SER A 59 -22.15 -11.43 -19.47
CA SER A 59 -23.29 -10.81 -18.82
C SER A 59 -23.33 -9.31 -19.15
N GLN A 60 -24.51 -8.84 -19.58
CA GLN A 60 -24.78 -7.42 -19.83
C GLN A 60 -25.28 -6.70 -18.56
N ASN A 61 -25.33 -7.40 -17.42
CA ASN A 61 -25.73 -6.81 -16.16
C ASN A 61 -24.61 -5.89 -15.64
N ASP A 62 -24.96 -4.64 -15.33
CA ASP A 62 -24.03 -3.67 -14.76
C ASP A 62 -23.51 -4.06 -13.37
N GLU A 63 -24.23 -4.94 -12.68
CA GLU A 63 -23.84 -5.48 -11.37
C GLU A 63 -23.08 -6.82 -11.45
N SER A 64 -22.72 -7.28 -12.65
CA SER A 64 -21.94 -8.50 -12.84
C SER A 64 -20.55 -8.39 -12.22
N ALA A 65 -20.14 -9.43 -11.48
CA ALA A 65 -18.80 -9.58 -10.95
C ALA A 65 -17.75 -9.64 -12.06
N TRP A 66 -18.11 -10.20 -13.23
CA TRP A 66 -17.23 -10.19 -14.40
C TRP A 66 -16.99 -8.79 -14.94
N LYS A 67 -18.05 -7.97 -15.03
CA LYS A 67 -17.90 -6.57 -15.45
C LYS A 67 -16.97 -5.82 -14.50
N GLN A 68 -17.19 -5.96 -13.18
CA GLN A 68 -16.32 -5.35 -12.18
C GLN A 68 -14.87 -5.86 -12.30
N HIS A 69 -14.67 -7.15 -12.51
CA HIS A 69 -13.34 -7.74 -12.70
C HIS A 69 -12.62 -7.16 -13.92
N PHE A 70 -13.30 -6.97 -15.05
CA PHE A 70 -12.69 -6.34 -16.23
C PHE A 70 -12.33 -4.88 -15.98
N CYS A 71 -13.22 -4.11 -15.34
CA CYS A 71 -12.92 -2.73 -14.95
C CYS A 71 -11.73 -2.64 -13.99
N ASP A 72 -11.62 -3.59 -13.05
CA ASP A 72 -10.51 -3.64 -12.09
C ASP A 72 -9.19 -3.97 -12.78
N ASN A 73 -9.20 -4.91 -13.74
CA ASN A 73 -8.02 -5.23 -14.55
C ASN A 73 -7.57 -4.03 -15.41
N GLU A 74 -8.50 -3.30 -16.02
CA GLU A 74 -8.20 -2.08 -16.78
C GLU A 74 -7.60 -1.00 -15.88
N LEU A 75 -8.15 -0.81 -14.68
CA LEU A 75 -7.63 0.14 -13.70
C LEU A 75 -6.21 -0.24 -13.24
N GLN A 76 -5.97 -1.51 -12.92
CA GLN A 76 -4.64 -1.99 -12.55
C GLN A 76 -3.64 -1.83 -13.69
N ALA A 77 -4.04 -2.09 -14.94
CA ALA A 77 -3.19 -1.89 -16.10
C ALA A 77 -2.84 -0.41 -16.31
N LEU A 78 -3.81 0.50 -16.12
CA LEU A 78 -3.57 1.94 -16.17
C LEU A 78 -2.57 2.39 -15.10
N ILE A 79 -2.75 1.94 -13.85
CA ILE A 79 -1.83 2.24 -12.76
C ILE A 79 -0.43 1.69 -13.05
N LEU A 80 -0.34 0.46 -13.57
CA LEU A 80 0.93 -0.18 -13.90
C LEU A 80 1.73 0.63 -14.94
N GLN A 81 1.07 1.19 -15.95
CA GLN A 81 1.73 2.02 -16.98
C GLN A 81 2.41 3.26 -16.39
N ASP A 82 1.85 3.82 -15.32
CA ASP A 82 2.46 4.92 -14.57
C ASP A 82 3.58 4.41 -13.66
N VAL A 83 3.32 3.34 -12.89
CA VAL A 83 4.26 2.76 -11.93
C VAL A 83 5.58 2.34 -12.58
N VAL A 84 5.57 1.75 -13.79
CA VAL A 84 6.80 1.34 -14.48
C VAL A 84 7.68 2.54 -14.90
N ARG A 85 7.14 3.76 -14.94
CA ARG A 85 7.87 4.99 -15.28
C ARG A 85 8.28 5.81 -14.06
N THR A 86 7.81 5.45 -12.86
CA THR A 86 8.16 6.11 -11.59
C THR A 86 9.66 6.08 -11.34
N PHE A 87 10.28 7.25 -11.18
CA PHE A 87 11.68 7.44 -10.80
C PHE A 87 12.63 6.41 -11.46
N PRO A 88 12.81 6.48 -12.79
CA PRO A 88 13.46 5.42 -13.56
C PRO A 88 14.93 5.21 -13.19
N ASP A 89 15.58 6.24 -12.65
CA ASP A 89 16.99 6.21 -12.21
C ASP A 89 17.17 5.58 -10.82
N GLU A 90 16.09 5.29 -10.10
CA GLU A 90 16.12 4.69 -8.76
C GLU A 90 15.86 3.18 -8.85
N PRO A 91 16.88 2.32 -8.61
CA PRO A 91 16.78 0.87 -8.79
C PRO A 91 15.67 0.21 -7.97
N TYR A 92 15.33 0.78 -6.81
CA TYR A 92 14.25 0.28 -5.96
C TYR A 92 12.92 0.13 -6.72
N PHE A 93 12.57 1.08 -7.60
CA PHE A 93 11.32 1.05 -8.39
C PHE A 93 11.39 0.17 -9.64
N ARG A 94 12.54 -0.46 -9.91
CA ARG A 94 12.69 -1.43 -11.01
C ARG A 94 12.36 -2.86 -10.56
N ASP A 95 12.29 -3.12 -9.26
CA ASP A 95 11.88 -4.42 -8.73
C ASP A 95 10.38 -4.65 -8.98
N SER A 96 10.04 -5.77 -9.63
CA SER A 96 8.65 -6.13 -9.92
C SER A 96 7.81 -6.32 -8.65
N LYS A 97 8.42 -6.73 -7.53
CA LYS A 97 7.73 -6.80 -6.24
C LYS A 97 7.30 -5.43 -5.74
N VAL A 98 8.17 -4.42 -5.90
CA VAL A 98 7.88 -3.02 -5.53
C VAL A 98 6.80 -2.46 -6.45
N GLN A 99 6.88 -2.71 -7.76
CA GLN A 99 5.86 -2.29 -8.71
C GLN A 99 4.49 -2.90 -8.41
N ASN A 100 4.44 -4.21 -8.11
CA ASN A 100 3.20 -4.89 -7.73
C ASN A 100 2.61 -4.35 -6.41
N LEU A 101 3.47 -4.01 -5.45
CA LEU A 101 3.07 -3.36 -4.20
C LEU A 101 2.44 -1.99 -4.50
N MET A 102 3.09 -1.15 -5.30
CA MET A 102 2.56 0.17 -5.67
C MET A 102 1.23 0.07 -6.41
N VAL A 103 1.11 -0.86 -7.36
CA VAL A 103 -0.16 -1.12 -8.06
C VAL A 103 -1.26 -1.51 -7.08
N SER A 104 -0.98 -2.41 -6.12
CA SER A 104 -1.95 -2.85 -5.12
C SER A 104 -2.43 -1.70 -4.24
N VAL A 105 -1.51 -0.91 -3.68
CA VAL A 105 -1.84 0.24 -2.81
C VAL A 105 -2.70 1.26 -3.56
N LEU A 106 -2.27 1.67 -4.76
CA LEU A 106 -3.00 2.65 -5.57
C LEU A 106 -4.36 2.10 -6.04
N PHE A 107 -4.44 0.82 -6.37
CA PHE A 107 -5.68 0.17 -6.78
C PHE A 107 -6.70 0.14 -5.64
N PHE A 108 -6.31 -0.33 -4.45
CA PHE A 108 -7.22 -0.38 -3.31
C PHE A 108 -7.65 1.01 -2.85
N TRP A 109 -6.75 2.00 -2.91
CA TRP A 109 -7.11 3.39 -2.67
C TRP A 109 -8.14 3.89 -3.69
N ALA A 110 -7.89 3.67 -4.98
CA ALA A 110 -8.79 4.10 -6.06
C ALA A 110 -10.16 3.43 -6.00
N ARG A 111 -10.23 2.15 -5.61
CA ARG A 111 -11.50 1.41 -5.45
C ARG A 111 -12.29 1.82 -4.21
N SER A 112 -11.63 2.36 -3.19
CA SER A 112 -12.28 2.81 -1.95
C SER A 112 -12.71 4.27 -1.98
N HIS A 113 -12.31 5.04 -3.01
CA HIS A 113 -12.59 6.48 -3.12
C HIS A 113 -13.28 6.82 -4.45
N THR A 114 -14.34 7.63 -4.39
CA THR A 114 -15.13 8.05 -5.56
C THR A 114 -14.32 8.81 -6.63
N VAL A 115 -13.21 9.45 -6.23
CA VAL A 115 -12.31 10.17 -7.15
C VAL A 115 -11.60 9.22 -8.11
N GLY A 116 -11.36 7.96 -7.70
CA GLY A 116 -10.58 6.98 -8.42
C GLY A 116 -9.11 7.37 -8.57
N TYR A 117 -8.35 6.57 -9.32
CA TYR A 117 -6.95 6.84 -9.62
C TYR A 117 -6.81 8.06 -10.56
N ARG A 118 -5.78 8.89 -10.32
CA ARG A 118 -5.39 9.99 -11.19
C ARG A 118 -3.90 9.91 -11.48
N GLN A 119 -3.51 10.19 -12.73
CA GLN A 119 -2.11 10.28 -13.11
C GLN A 119 -1.37 11.27 -12.19
N GLY A 120 -0.21 10.86 -11.69
CA GLY A 120 0.59 11.58 -10.70
C GLY A 120 0.47 11.01 -9.27
N MET A 121 -0.58 10.24 -8.95
CA MET A 121 -0.70 9.63 -7.62
C MET A 121 0.45 8.67 -7.29
N HIS A 122 1.02 7.99 -8.29
CA HIS A 122 2.21 7.16 -8.15
C HIS A 122 3.45 7.95 -7.71
N GLU A 123 3.58 9.22 -8.12
CA GLU A 123 4.68 10.10 -7.74
C GLU A 123 4.57 10.57 -6.28
N VAL A 124 3.34 10.60 -5.74
CA VAL A 124 3.09 10.88 -4.33
C VAL A 124 3.41 9.67 -3.47
N LEU A 125 3.00 8.46 -3.91
CA LEU A 125 3.26 7.22 -3.17
C LEU A 125 4.75 6.87 -3.12
N ALA A 126 5.47 7.04 -4.23
CA ALA A 126 6.85 6.61 -4.38
C ALA A 126 7.81 7.09 -3.26
N PRO A 127 7.90 8.39 -2.93
CA PRO A 127 8.79 8.84 -1.85
C PRO A 127 8.39 8.33 -0.47
N LEU A 128 7.09 8.16 -0.19
CA LEU A 128 6.61 7.60 1.09
C LEU A 128 7.08 6.15 1.24
N LEU A 129 6.86 5.34 0.19
CA LEU A 129 7.25 3.95 0.15
C LEU A 129 8.77 3.77 0.28
N LEU A 130 9.56 4.60 -0.40
CA LEU A 130 11.02 4.53 -0.34
C LEU A 130 11.55 4.84 1.07
N GLU A 131 11.04 5.90 1.71
CA GLU A 131 11.46 6.25 3.08
C GLU A 131 11.05 5.17 4.09
N LEU A 132 9.83 4.59 3.96
CA LEU A 132 9.40 3.44 4.75
C LEU A 132 10.33 2.24 4.57
N TYR A 133 10.68 1.91 3.32
CA TYR A 133 11.58 0.80 3.02
C TYR A 133 12.99 1.01 3.61
N ILE A 134 13.56 2.20 3.42
CA ILE A 134 14.91 2.52 3.92
C ILE A 134 14.97 2.43 5.44
N ASP A 135 13.99 2.99 6.15
CA ASP A 135 13.96 2.97 7.61
C ASP A 135 13.83 1.55 8.17
N ARG A 136 13.04 0.67 7.52
CA ARG A 136 12.89 -0.73 7.92
C ARG A 136 14.15 -1.54 7.64
N LYS A 137 14.70 -1.43 6.43
CA LYS A 137 15.91 -2.15 6.02
C LYS A 137 17.13 -1.85 6.90
N HIS A 138 17.22 -0.62 7.41
CA HIS A 138 18.33 -0.19 8.25
C HIS A 138 17.95 -0.10 9.74
N ALA A 139 16.81 -0.68 10.14
CA ALA A 139 16.37 -0.69 11.52
C ALA A 139 17.38 -1.44 12.42
N PRO A 140 17.81 -0.85 13.55
CA PRO A 140 18.62 -1.54 14.54
C PRO A 140 17.89 -2.76 15.12
N THR A 141 18.62 -3.77 15.56
CA THR A 141 18.03 -4.96 16.20
C THR A 141 17.51 -4.67 17.62
N ALA A 142 18.20 -3.78 18.34
CA ALA A 142 17.86 -3.38 19.71
C ALA A 142 16.86 -2.21 19.73
N LEU A 143 15.59 -2.52 19.46
CA LEU A 143 14.49 -1.55 19.47
C LEU A 143 13.45 -1.88 20.57
N CYS A 144 12.73 -0.86 21.03
CA CYS A 144 11.55 -1.06 21.88
C CYS A 144 10.43 -1.73 21.07
N ASN A 145 9.46 -2.35 21.77
CA ASN A 145 8.38 -3.10 21.12
C ASN A 145 7.56 -2.28 20.13
N THR A 146 7.34 -0.99 20.42
CA THR A 146 6.62 -0.07 19.54
C THR A 146 7.36 0.13 18.21
N LEU A 147 8.66 0.45 18.26
CA LEU A 147 9.45 0.65 17.06
C LEU A 147 9.66 -0.64 16.27
N LYS A 148 9.77 -1.79 16.96
CA LYS A 148 9.78 -3.11 16.28
C LYS A 148 8.50 -3.36 15.50
N CYS A 149 7.35 -2.98 16.06
CA CYS A 149 6.06 -3.13 15.38
C CYS A 149 5.93 -2.19 14.17
N PHE A 150 6.35 -0.92 14.32
CA PHE A 150 6.31 0.08 13.24
C PHE A 150 7.28 -0.26 12.10
N LEU A 151 8.50 -0.69 12.41
CA LEU A 151 9.56 -0.97 11.43
C LEU A 151 9.53 -2.42 10.91
N ASP A 152 8.42 -3.13 11.07
CA ASP A 152 8.28 -4.52 10.62
C ASP A 152 8.19 -4.59 9.09
N GLU A 153 9.19 -5.18 8.44
CA GLU A 153 9.26 -5.33 6.98
C GLU A 153 8.06 -6.05 6.37
N ALA A 154 7.40 -6.95 7.11
CA ALA A 154 6.26 -7.72 6.62
C ALA A 154 5.03 -6.85 6.30
N TYR A 155 4.96 -5.64 6.85
CA TYR A 155 3.83 -4.73 6.72
C TYR A 155 4.13 -3.53 5.81
N LEU A 156 5.13 -3.63 4.91
CA LEU A 156 5.51 -2.48 4.07
C LEU A 156 4.33 -2.04 3.21
N GLU A 157 3.64 -2.97 2.57
CA GLU A 157 2.44 -2.70 1.77
C GLU A 157 1.32 -2.06 2.63
N HIS A 158 1.07 -2.58 3.83
CA HIS A 158 -0.03 -2.12 4.69
C HIS A 158 0.14 -0.70 5.21
N ASP A 159 1.39 -0.28 5.39
CA ASP A 159 1.72 1.01 5.99
C ASP A 159 2.13 2.06 4.93
N SER A 160 2.02 1.72 3.64
CA SER A 160 2.31 2.61 2.49
C SER A 160 1.07 3.34 2.01
#